data_AF-A0A1I1QM82-F1
#
_entry.id   AF-A0A1I1QM82-F1
#
_cell.length_a   1.000
_cell.length_b   1.000
_cell.length_c   1.000
_cell.angle_alpha   90.00
_cell.angle_beta   90.00
_cell.angle_gamma   90.00
#
_symmetry.space_group_name_H-M   'P 1'
#
loop_
_entity.id
_entity.type
_entity.pdbx_description
1 polymer ?
#
loop_
_entity_poly.entity_id
_entity_poly.type
_entity_poly.pdbx_seq_one_letter_code
_entity_poly.pdbx_strand_id
1 'polypeptide(L)'
;MPHDIDQIYGVIRFAITPYALPRCRVFKVRKTEIIFQSELSTNMKNIIVLLFFAITASLALARSQYPRPLTIKNVGENLVACLPEDDGEDIELKAAFVGQEGATAETGVNWRIEIKPGAKPLVMHPGDCLTYGANIDGYTYSFSQESLQINVPYTFSIRRGNVGKKWLTNLHNEMFCALNVNGLIVFKKYIQKGSSAPPDICAYVKSQLPD
;
A
#
# COMPACT_ATOMS: atom_id res chain seq x y z
N MET A 1 12.01 40.35 25.44
CA MET A 1 10.76 39.60 25.67
C MET A 1 10.45 38.83 24.40
N PRO A 2 10.36 37.49 24.46
CA PRO A 2 10.25 36.62 23.30
C PRO A 2 8.79 36.49 22.83
N HIS A 3 8.59 36.37 21.52
CA HIS A 3 7.34 35.90 20.91
C HIS A 3 7.42 34.38 20.73
N ASP A 4 6.41 33.70 21.26
CA ASP A 4 6.27 32.24 21.32
C ASP A 4 5.25 31.76 20.26
N ILE A 5 5.74 30.87 19.39
CA ILE A 5 5.20 29.57 18.90
C ILE A 5 3.73 29.45 18.41
N ASP A 6 3.66 29.10 17.11
CA ASP A 6 2.85 28.12 16.37
C ASP A 6 1.36 27.85 16.69
N GLN A 7 0.54 28.06 15.65
CA GLN A 7 -0.83 27.55 15.51
C GLN A 7 -0.82 26.15 14.87
N ILE A 8 -1.51 25.19 15.48
CA ILE A 8 -1.82 23.89 14.88
C ILE A 8 -3.34 23.78 14.69
N TYR A 9 -3.77 23.58 13.45
CA TYR A 9 -5.17 23.33 13.09
C TYR A 9 -5.45 21.83 13.06
N GLY A 10 -6.35 21.34 13.90
CA GLY A 10 -6.86 19.97 13.89
C GLY A 10 -8.34 19.92 13.49
N VAL A 11 -8.71 19.00 12.60
CA VAL A 11 -10.09 18.73 12.19
C VAL A 11 -10.55 17.40 12.82
N ILE A 12 -11.54 17.45 13.71
CA ILE A 12 -12.17 16.25 14.26
C ILE A 12 -13.54 16.06 13.58
N ARG A 13 -13.76 14.92 12.92
CA ARG A 13 -15.06 14.53 12.36
C ARG A 13 -15.74 13.54 13.30
N PHE A 14 -16.91 13.90 13.83
CA PHE A 14 -17.83 12.96 14.46
C PHE A 14 -18.84 12.46 13.42
N ALA A 15 -18.99 11.15 13.30
CA ALA A 15 -20.04 10.53 12.50
C ALA A 15 -21.18 10.12 13.44
N ILE A 16 -22.35 10.76 13.31
CA ILE A 16 -23.59 10.28 13.90
C ILE A 16 -24.66 10.29 12.80
N THR A 17 -25.14 9.09 12.47
CA THR A 17 -26.29 8.72 11.62
C THR A 17 -26.32 9.14 10.13
N PRO A 18 -26.79 8.25 9.23
CA PRO A 18 -26.94 8.52 7.80
C PRO A 18 -28.16 9.43 7.58
N TYR A 19 -28.18 10.20 6.50
CA TYR A 19 -29.24 11.16 6.16
C TYR A 19 -29.18 12.53 6.85
N ALA A 20 -28.02 13.19 6.81
CA ALA A 20 -27.97 14.65 6.74
C ALA A 20 -26.66 15.12 6.10
N LEU A 21 -26.76 15.98 5.07
CA LEU A 21 -25.62 16.66 4.46
C LEU A 21 -24.90 17.51 5.53
N PRO A 22 -23.57 17.43 5.68
CA PRO A 22 -22.87 18.20 6.69
C PRO A 22 -22.80 19.68 6.24
N ARG A 23 -23.57 20.55 6.91
CA ARG A 23 -23.29 21.99 6.91
C ARG A 23 -22.03 22.24 7.73
N CYS A 24 -20.93 22.59 7.08
CA CYS A 24 -19.74 23.11 7.76
C CYS A 24 -20.09 24.44 8.44
N ARG A 25 -20.27 24.44 9.76
CA ARG A 25 -20.15 25.66 10.56
C ARG A 25 -18.70 25.81 11.00
N VAL A 26 -18.07 26.92 10.60
CA VAL A 26 -16.81 27.38 11.18
C VAL A 26 -17.15 27.94 12.56
N PHE A 27 -16.69 27.28 13.62
CA PHE A 27 -16.79 27.81 14.98
C PHE A 27 -15.51 28.56 15.33
N LYS A 28 -15.63 29.83 15.69
CA LYS A 28 -14.56 30.61 16.31
C LYS A 28 -14.47 30.19 17.78
N VAL A 29 -13.52 29.32 18.11
CA VAL A 29 -13.26 28.95 19.50
C VAL A 29 -12.47 30.09 20.15
N ARG A 30 -13.13 30.88 21.01
CA ARG A 30 -12.39 31.71 21.98
C ARG A 30 -11.84 30.77 23.05
N LYS A 31 -10.60 31.01 23.45
CA LYS A 31 -9.95 30.37 24.59
C LYS A 31 -10.77 30.72 25.84
N THR A 32 -11.75 29.89 26.16
CA THR A 32 -12.45 29.94 27.44
C THR A 32 -11.78 28.89 28.31
N GLU A 33 -10.99 29.33 29.28
CA GLU A 33 -10.55 28.49 30.37
C GLU A 33 -11.80 27.99 31.10
N ILE A 34 -12.14 26.72 30.89
CA ILE A 34 -13.15 26.03 31.71
C ILE A 34 -12.40 25.52 32.94
N ILE A 35 -12.39 26.32 34.00
CA ILE A 35 -11.96 25.87 35.32
C ILE A 35 -13.09 24.98 35.87
N PHE A 36 -12.94 23.66 35.73
CA PHE A 36 -13.78 22.67 36.41
C PHE A 36 -13.35 22.59 37.88
N GLN A 37 -13.87 23.48 38.71
CA GLN A 37 -13.90 23.29 40.16
C GLN A 37 -15.07 22.33 40.46
N SER A 38 -14.80 21.03 40.36
CA SER A 38 -15.72 20.01 40.85
C SER A 38 -15.11 19.37 42.10
N GLU A 39 -15.70 19.65 43.26
CA GLU A 39 -15.48 18.90 44.50
C GLU A 39 -16.07 17.49 44.34
N LEU A 40 -15.40 16.66 43.55
CA LEU A 40 -15.73 15.26 43.39
C LEU A 40 -14.93 14.49 44.44
N SER A 41 -15.68 13.82 45.33
CA SER A 41 -15.19 12.83 46.28
C SER A 41 -14.11 11.95 45.66
N THR A 42 -13.03 11.69 46.41
CA THR A 42 -11.80 10.98 46.02
C THR A 42 -12.05 9.69 45.24
N ASN A 43 -13.18 9.01 45.50
CA ASN A 43 -13.59 7.80 44.79
C ASN A 43 -13.89 8.01 43.29
N MET A 44 -14.37 9.19 42.89
CA MET A 44 -14.77 9.45 41.50
C MET A 44 -13.58 9.82 40.60
N LYS A 45 -12.53 10.44 41.17
CA LYS A 45 -11.27 10.72 40.47
C LYS A 45 -10.54 9.43 40.09
N ASN A 46 -10.54 8.43 40.98
CA ASN A 46 -9.94 7.13 40.70
C ASN A 46 -10.66 6.37 39.58
N ILE A 47 -11.99 6.49 39.50
CA ILE A 47 -12.80 5.86 38.43
C ILE A 47 -12.51 6.51 37.07
N ILE A 48 -12.38 7.84 37.01
CA ILE A 48 -12.06 8.56 35.77
C ILE A 48 -10.65 8.23 35.28
N VAL A 49 -9.65 8.16 36.17
CA VAL A 49 -8.27 7.79 35.80
C VAL A 49 -8.21 6.34 35.27
N LEU A 50 -8.94 5.40 35.88
CA LEU A 50 -9.04 4.02 35.40
C LEU A 50 -9.73 3.92 34.03
N LEU A 51 -10.78 4.72 33.79
CA LEU A 51 -11.46 4.78 32.48
C LEU A 51 -10.55 5.35 31.38
N PHE A 52 -9.72 6.37 31.68
CA PHE A 52 -8.73 6.89 30.72
C PHE A 52 -7.59 5.90 30.42
N PHE A 53 -7.17 5.09 31.41
CA PHE A 53 -6.19 4.01 31.19
C PHE A 53 -6.76 2.85 30.36
N ALA A 54 -8.06 2.54 30.51
CA ALA A 54 -8.72 1.49 29.73
C ALA A 54 -8.91 1.87 28.25
N ILE A 55 -9.14 3.15 27.94
CA ILE A 55 -9.37 3.60 26.55
C ILE A 55 -8.04 3.68 25.75
N THR A 56 -6.91 3.97 26.40
CA THR A 56 -5.60 4.04 25.72
C THR A 56 -5.02 2.67 25.35
N ALA A 57 -5.45 1.60 26.02
CA ALA A 57 -5.06 0.22 25.67
C ALA A 57 -5.78 -0.33 24.41
N SER A 58 -6.79 0.38 23.89
CA SER A 58 -7.61 -0.06 22.75
C SER A 58 -7.09 0.44 21.39
N LEU A 59 -5.97 1.16 21.34
CA LEU A 59 -5.21 1.42 20.10
C LEU A 59 -4.42 0.16 19.71
N ALA A 60 -5.13 -0.96 19.62
CA ALA A 60 -4.64 -2.16 18.99
C ALA A 60 -4.28 -1.78 17.55
N LEU A 61 -2.98 -1.90 17.24
CA LEU A 61 -2.38 -1.69 15.93
C LEU A 61 -3.29 -2.26 14.85
N ALA A 62 -3.96 -1.39 14.08
CA ALA A 62 -4.67 -1.78 12.87
C ALA A 62 -3.64 -2.22 11.82
N ARG A 63 -3.11 -3.43 11.97
CA ARG A 63 -2.24 -4.05 10.96
C ARG A 63 -3.12 -4.52 9.82
N SER A 64 -2.81 -4.08 8.60
CA SER A 64 -3.44 -4.56 7.38
C SER A 64 -3.42 -6.09 7.35
N GLN A 65 -4.56 -6.70 7.05
CA GLN A 65 -4.67 -8.16 6.86
C GLN A 65 -4.19 -8.60 5.47
N TYR A 66 -3.76 -7.66 4.63
CA TYR A 66 -3.18 -7.89 3.31
C TYR A 66 -1.67 -7.65 3.33
N PRO A 67 -0.89 -8.40 2.53
CA PRO A 67 0.53 -8.15 2.40
C PRO A 67 0.76 -6.73 1.88
N ARG A 68 1.89 -6.13 2.26
CA ARG A 68 2.22 -4.82 1.72
C ARG A 68 2.52 -4.94 0.23
N PRO A 69 2.18 -3.89 -0.54
CA PRO A 69 2.38 -3.91 -1.98
C PRO A 69 3.87 -3.94 -2.31
N LEU A 70 4.20 -4.48 -3.48
CA LEU A 70 5.56 -4.53 -3.98
C LEU A 70 6.08 -3.11 -4.25
N THR A 71 7.40 -2.94 -4.17
CA THR A 71 8.03 -1.71 -4.65
C THR A 71 8.50 -1.90 -6.09
N ILE A 72 8.03 -1.04 -7.00
CA ILE A 72 8.46 -1.02 -8.39
C ILE A 72 9.67 -0.11 -8.55
N LYS A 73 10.74 -0.63 -9.15
CA LYS A 73 12.00 0.07 -9.42
C LYS A 73 12.41 -0.12 -10.89
N ASN A 74 13.16 0.84 -11.39
CA ASN A 74 13.91 0.70 -12.64
C ASN A 74 15.35 0.36 -12.27
N VAL A 75 15.88 -0.75 -12.80
CA VAL A 75 17.31 -1.09 -12.71
C VAL A 75 17.85 -1.13 -14.13
N GLY A 76 18.45 -0.02 -14.56
CA GLY A 76 18.65 0.24 -15.99
C GLY A 76 17.30 0.35 -16.70
N GLU A 77 17.15 -0.40 -17.79
CA GLU A 77 15.90 -0.49 -18.57
C GLU A 77 14.95 -1.59 -18.06
N ASN A 78 15.33 -2.31 -17.00
CA ASN A 78 14.57 -3.45 -16.51
C ASN A 78 13.56 -3.04 -15.44
N LEU A 79 12.36 -3.59 -15.55
CA LEU A 79 11.35 -3.57 -14.51
C LEU A 79 11.73 -4.53 -13.39
N VAL A 80 11.80 -4.02 -12.16
CA VAL A 80 12.11 -4.81 -10.98
C VAL A 80 11.03 -4.58 -9.92
N ALA A 81 10.52 -5.66 -9.33
CA ALA A 81 9.57 -5.62 -8.22
C ALA A 81 10.20 -6.20 -6.96
N CYS A 82 10.23 -5.41 -5.89
CA CYS A 82 10.86 -5.78 -4.63
C CYS A 82 9.83 -6.06 -3.54
N LEU A 83 10.13 -7.04 -2.70
CA LEU A 83 9.37 -7.27 -1.48
C LEU A 83 9.54 -6.07 -0.52
N PRO A 84 8.48 -5.71 0.20
CA PRO A 84 8.54 -4.69 1.24
C PRO A 84 9.55 -5.09 2.34
N GLU A 85 10.47 -4.18 2.67
CA GLU A 85 11.56 -4.41 3.66
C GLU A 85 11.01 -4.69 5.07
N ASP A 86 9.89 -4.08 5.43
CA ASP A 86 9.29 -4.18 6.76
C ASP A 86 8.30 -5.34 6.91
N ASP A 87 8.16 -6.22 5.93
CA ASP A 87 7.23 -7.35 6.05
C ASP A 87 7.77 -8.44 6.99
N GLY A 88 9.08 -8.48 7.25
CA GLY A 88 9.68 -9.23 8.37
C GLY A 88 9.53 -10.75 8.31
N GLU A 89 9.13 -11.30 7.16
CA GLU A 89 9.03 -12.74 6.92
C GLU A 89 9.55 -13.08 5.54
N ASP A 90 10.28 -14.19 5.47
CA ASP A 90 10.71 -14.80 4.22
C ASP A 90 9.52 -15.46 3.52
N ILE A 91 9.54 -15.44 2.19
CA ILE A 91 8.54 -16.12 1.38
C ILE A 91 9.19 -17.16 0.48
N GLU A 92 8.50 -18.28 0.29
CA GLU A 92 8.85 -19.25 -0.76
C GLU A 92 8.18 -18.80 -2.05
N LEU A 93 8.96 -18.48 -3.09
CA LEU A 93 8.41 -18.06 -4.37
C LEU A 93 7.71 -19.25 -5.04
N LYS A 94 6.38 -19.21 -5.14
CA LYS A 94 5.61 -20.23 -5.87
C LYS A 94 5.44 -19.86 -7.33
N ALA A 95 5.13 -18.59 -7.58
CA ALA A 95 4.98 -18.05 -8.92
C ALA A 95 5.17 -16.53 -8.91
N ALA A 96 5.55 -15.98 -10.05
CA ALA A 96 5.45 -14.54 -10.31
C ALA A 96 4.86 -14.33 -11.70
N PHE A 97 4.13 -13.23 -11.87
CA PHE A 97 3.55 -12.89 -13.15
C PHE A 97 3.35 -11.40 -13.29
N VAL A 98 3.42 -10.93 -14.53
CA VAL A 98 3.03 -9.58 -14.94
C VAL A 98 1.92 -9.70 -15.95
N GLY A 99 0.80 -9.05 -15.67
CA GLY A 99 -0.34 -9.03 -16.56
C GLY A 99 -0.97 -7.65 -16.69
N GLN A 100 -1.61 -7.40 -17.82
CA GLN A 100 -2.38 -6.19 -18.07
C GLN A 100 -3.56 -6.13 -17.10
N GLU A 101 -3.77 -4.97 -16.51
CA GLU A 101 -4.88 -4.76 -15.58
C GLU A 101 -6.23 -4.91 -16.31
N GLY A 102 -7.15 -5.66 -15.72
CA GLY A 102 -8.48 -5.94 -16.30
C GLY A 102 -8.51 -6.97 -17.44
N ALA A 103 -7.36 -7.49 -17.88
CA ALA A 103 -7.29 -8.52 -18.91
C ALA A 103 -7.47 -9.93 -18.30
N THR A 104 -7.93 -10.89 -19.12
CA THR A 104 -8.05 -12.28 -18.69
C THR A 104 -6.67 -12.92 -18.60
N ALA A 105 -6.55 -14.01 -17.83
CA ALA A 105 -5.27 -14.71 -17.66
C ALA A 105 -4.70 -15.29 -18.98
N GLU A 106 -5.55 -15.49 -20.00
CA GLU A 106 -5.16 -16.08 -21.29
C GLU A 106 -4.56 -15.06 -22.25
N THR A 107 -5.04 -13.82 -22.24
CA THR A 107 -4.61 -12.77 -23.20
C THR A 107 -3.82 -11.65 -22.54
N GLY A 108 -3.93 -11.52 -21.22
CA GLY A 108 -3.36 -10.40 -20.47
C GLY A 108 -2.03 -10.69 -19.79
N VAL A 109 -1.60 -11.95 -19.69
CA VAL A 109 -0.36 -12.31 -18.99
C VAL A 109 0.83 -12.18 -19.95
N ASN A 110 1.66 -11.18 -19.74
CA ASN A 110 2.86 -10.92 -20.55
C ASN A 110 4.01 -11.84 -20.16
N TRP A 111 4.15 -12.10 -18.87
CA TRP A 111 5.20 -12.93 -18.31
C TRP A 111 4.68 -13.71 -17.12
N ARG A 112 5.12 -14.97 -17.01
CA ARG A 112 4.88 -15.81 -15.85
C ARG A 112 6.05 -16.74 -15.61
N ILE A 113 6.37 -16.91 -14.33
CA ILE A 113 7.16 -18.04 -13.84
C ILE A 113 6.38 -18.80 -12.77
N GLU A 114 6.54 -20.12 -12.74
CA GLU A 114 5.91 -20.99 -11.75
C GLU A 114 6.83 -22.14 -11.40
N ILE A 115 6.91 -22.51 -10.12
CA ILE A 115 7.81 -23.57 -9.69
C ILE A 115 7.48 -24.91 -10.37
N LYS A 116 8.49 -25.64 -10.84
CA LYS A 116 8.31 -26.98 -11.40
C LYS A 116 7.90 -27.95 -10.29
N PRO A 117 7.06 -28.98 -10.60
CA PRO A 117 6.74 -30.02 -9.65
C PRO A 117 8.01 -30.68 -9.08
N GLY A 118 8.11 -30.74 -7.75
CA GLY A 118 9.25 -31.34 -7.03
C GLY A 118 10.52 -30.49 -6.97
N ALA A 119 10.56 -29.30 -7.59
CA ALA A 119 11.67 -28.38 -7.41
C ALA A 119 11.64 -27.72 -6.02
N LYS A 120 12.81 -27.29 -5.54
CA LYS A 120 12.93 -26.52 -4.30
C LYS A 120 12.56 -25.05 -4.58
N PRO A 121 11.66 -24.43 -3.80
CA PRO A 121 11.32 -23.03 -4.00
C PRO A 121 12.50 -22.12 -3.70
N LEU A 122 12.64 -21.06 -4.49
CA LEU A 122 13.50 -19.92 -4.16
C LEU A 122 12.91 -19.23 -2.92
N VAL A 123 13.72 -19.04 -1.89
CA VAL A 123 13.35 -18.24 -0.72
C VAL A 123 13.72 -16.79 -1.01
N MET A 124 12.78 -15.89 -0.82
CA MET A 124 12.96 -14.44 -0.94
C MET A 124 12.82 -13.79 0.42
N HIS A 125 13.78 -12.96 0.79
CA HIS A 125 13.81 -12.17 2.02
C HIS A 125 13.13 -10.80 1.84
N PRO A 126 12.70 -10.13 2.92
CA PRO A 126 12.25 -8.74 2.84
C PRO A 126 13.30 -7.84 2.14
N GLY A 127 12.86 -7.06 1.16
CA GLY A 127 13.74 -6.24 0.32
C GLY A 127 14.25 -6.93 -0.94
N ASP A 128 14.20 -8.27 -1.04
CA ASP A 128 14.61 -8.98 -2.25
C ASP A 128 13.74 -8.61 -3.44
N CYS A 129 14.36 -8.59 -4.62
CA CYS A 129 13.74 -8.13 -5.83
C CYS A 129 13.72 -9.20 -6.91
N LEU A 130 12.66 -9.16 -7.73
CA LEU A 130 12.49 -9.99 -8.89
C LEU A 130 12.41 -9.13 -10.15
N THR A 131 13.22 -9.48 -11.14
CA THR A 131 13.25 -8.78 -12.43
C THR A 131 12.21 -9.38 -13.37
N TYR A 132 11.48 -8.52 -14.07
CA TYR A 132 10.59 -8.94 -15.15
C TYR A 132 11.38 -9.70 -16.22
N GLY A 133 10.86 -10.86 -16.63
CA GLY A 133 11.54 -11.74 -17.57
C GLY A 133 12.73 -12.53 -17.02
N ALA A 134 12.91 -12.55 -15.69
CA ALA A 134 13.88 -13.45 -15.09
C ALA A 134 13.56 -14.92 -15.42
N ASN A 135 14.59 -15.67 -15.80
CA ASN A 135 14.57 -17.12 -15.91
C ASN A 135 15.26 -17.70 -14.66
N ILE A 136 14.52 -18.47 -13.86
CA ILE A 136 14.99 -18.99 -12.57
C ILE A 136 15.06 -20.52 -12.66
N ASP A 137 16.18 -21.08 -12.24
CA ASP A 137 16.35 -22.53 -12.16
C ASP A 137 15.28 -23.16 -11.27
N GLY A 138 14.68 -24.24 -11.77
CA GLY A 138 13.58 -24.92 -11.08
C GLY A 138 12.19 -24.32 -11.36
N TYR A 139 12.07 -23.29 -12.18
CA TYR A 139 10.78 -22.71 -12.58
C TYR A 139 10.47 -22.97 -14.07
N THR A 140 9.20 -23.14 -14.39
CA THR A 140 8.68 -22.98 -15.75
C THR A 140 8.58 -21.49 -16.06
N TYR A 141 8.70 -21.16 -17.33
CA TYR A 141 8.74 -19.79 -17.82
C TYR A 141 7.83 -19.68 -19.04
N SER A 142 6.98 -18.67 -19.08
CA SER A 142 6.19 -18.32 -20.26
C SER A 142 6.19 -16.82 -20.51
N PHE A 143 6.17 -16.48 -21.79
CA PHE A 143 6.08 -15.12 -22.31
C PHE A 143 5.03 -15.05 -23.39
N SER A 144 4.23 -13.98 -23.40
CA SER A 144 3.39 -13.66 -24.56
C SER A 144 3.88 -12.43 -25.32
N GLN A 145 4.55 -11.46 -24.66
CA GLN A 145 5.10 -10.25 -25.29
C GLN A 145 6.35 -9.76 -24.56
N GLU A 146 7.53 -9.84 -25.18
CA GLU A 146 8.84 -9.45 -24.60
C GLU A 146 8.85 -8.04 -24.00
N SER A 147 8.19 -7.10 -24.66
CA SER A 147 8.12 -5.70 -24.24
C SER A 147 6.75 -5.33 -23.71
N LEU A 148 6.71 -4.59 -22.59
CA LEU A 148 5.48 -4.00 -22.06
C LEU A 148 5.08 -2.77 -22.89
N GLN A 149 3.79 -2.64 -23.19
CA GLN A 149 3.27 -1.53 -23.98
C GLN A 149 3.24 -0.24 -23.14
N ILE A 150 3.60 0.88 -23.77
CA ILE A 150 3.60 2.19 -23.11
C ILE A 150 2.16 2.64 -22.86
N ASN A 151 1.92 3.29 -21.72
CA ASN A 151 0.61 3.79 -21.28
C ASN A 151 -0.45 2.70 -21.05
N VAL A 152 -0.03 1.46 -20.84
CA VAL A 152 -0.91 0.36 -20.43
C VAL A 152 -0.68 0.06 -18.93
N PRO A 153 -1.75 -0.03 -18.11
CA PRO A 153 -1.61 -0.41 -16.72
C PRO A 153 -1.37 -1.92 -16.60
N TYR A 154 -0.39 -2.28 -15.78
CA TYR A 154 0.00 -3.64 -15.49
C TYR A 154 0.00 -3.88 -13.99
N THR A 155 -0.17 -5.14 -13.60
CA THR A 155 0.03 -5.59 -12.22
C THR A 155 1.19 -6.58 -12.20
N PHE A 156 2.18 -6.32 -11.32
CA PHE A 156 3.22 -7.28 -10.98
C PHE A 156 2.78 -8.04 -9.74
N SER A 157 2.78 -9.36 -9.83
CA SER A 157 2.35 -10.24 -8.76
C SER A 157 3.45 -11.23 -8.37
N ILE A 158 3.69 -11.38 -7.07
CA ILE A 158 4.50 -12.44 -6.48
C ILE A 158 3.60 -13.28 -5.59
N ARG A 159 3.49 -14.57 -5.92
CA ARG A 159 2.73 -15.57 -5.17
C ARG A 159 3.65 -16.36 -4.26
N ARG A 160 3.39 -16.32 -2.96
CA ARG A 160 4.09 -17.16 -1.98
C ARG A 160 3.51 -18.58 -1.90
N GLY A 161 4.38 -19.55 -1.65
CA GLY A 161 4.07 -20.96 -1.47
C GLY A 161 3.88 -21.37 -0.02
N ASN A 162 4.59 -20.72 0.90
CA ASN A 162 4.45 -20.97 2.33
C ASN A 162 3.09 -20.48 2.83
N VAL A 163 2.35 -21.39 3.49
CA VAL A 163 1.00 -21.12 4.01
C VAL A 163 1.13 -20.53 5.42
N GLY A 164 1.21 -19.20 5.51
CA GLY A 164 1.18 -18.49 6.79
C GLY A 164 -0.17 -17.80 7.05
N LYS A 165 -0.67 -17.83 8.28
CA LYS A 165 -1.93 -17.16 8.70
C LYS A 165 -1.86 -15.63 8.76
N LYS A 166 -0.69 -15.04 8.47
CA LYS A 166 -0.45 -13.60 8.61
C LYS A 166 -1.32 -12.74 7.70
N TRP A 167 -1.49 -13.17 6.46
CA TRP A 167 -2.22 -12.41 5.44
C TRP A 167 -3.36 -13.25 4.86
N LEU A 168 -4.47 -12.58 4.51
CA LEU A 168 -5.63 -13.18 3.86
C LEU A 168 -5.34 -13.70 2.45
N THR A 169 -4.30 -13.18 1.81
CA THR A 169 -3.85 -13.58 0.48
C THR A 169 -2.39 -14.01 0.50
N ASN A 170 -2.01 -14.83 -0.47
CA ASN A 170 -0.63 -15.21 -0.73
C ASN A 170 -0.01 -14.42 -1.88
N LEU A 171 -0.60 -13.30 -2.28
CA LEU A 171 -0.15 -12.46 -3.38
C LEU A 171 0.32 -11.10 -2.87
N HIS A 172 1.60 -10.80 -3.08
CA HIS A 172 2.08 -9.43 -3.09
C HIS A 172 1.89 -8.88 -4.50
N ASN A 173 1.14 -7.79 -4.62
CA ASN A 173 0.85 -7.18 -5.91
C ASN A 173 1.20 -5.70 -5.88
N GLU A 174 1.60 -5.15 -7.02
CA GLU A 174 1.64 -3.71 -7.23
C GLU A 174 1.26 -3.39 -8.66
N MET A 175 0.45 -2.34 -8.81
CA MET A 175 0.02 -1.84 -10.11
C MET A 175 1.01 -0.77 -10.59
N PHE A 176 1.35 -0.79 -11.86
CA PHE A 176 2.30 0.14 -12.45
C PHE A 176 1.99 0.43 -13.90
N CYS A 177 2.64 1.46 -14.44
CA CYS A 177 2.62 1.80 -15.85
C CYS A 177 4.04 1.84 -16.41
N ALA A 178 4.21 1.35 -17.64
CA ALA A 178 5.36 1.65 -18.47
C ALA A 178 5.13 2.99 -19.16
N LEU A 179 6.03 3.96 -18.97
CA LEU A 179 5.92 5.31 -19.49
C LEU A 179 7.16 5.66 -20.30
N ASN A 180 7.00 6.42 -21.38
CA ASN A 180 8.11 7.06 -22.06
C ASN A 180 8.32 8.46 -21.50
N VAL A 181 9.49 8.70 -20.91
CA VAL A 181 9.92 9.98 -20.37
C VAL A 181 11.24 10.34 -21.06
N ASN A 182 11.21 11.36 -21.92
CA ASN A 182 12.38 11.84 -22.65
C ASN A 182 13.13 10.75 -23.45
N GLY A 183 12.39 9.81 -24.04
CA GLY A 183 12.96 8.71 -24.83
C GLY A 183 13.36 7.48 -24.01
N LEU A 184 13.28 7.54 -22.69
CA LEU A 184 13.56 6.41 -21.79
C LEU A 184 12.27 5.78 -21.29
N ILE A 185 12.22 4.45 -21.28
CA ILE A 185 11.12 3.70 -20.66
C ILE A 185 11.35 3.67 -19.16
N VAL A 186 10.36 4.14 -18.40
CA VAL A 186 10.36 4.11 -16.94
C VAL A 186 9.11 3.40 -16.44
N PHE A 187 9.26 2.59 -15.40
CA PHE A 187 8.15 1.93 -14.73
C PHE A 187 7.79 2.68 -13.45
N LYS A 188 6.52 3.01 -13.30
CA LYS A 188 6.04 3.84 -12.19
C LYS A 188 4.80 3.23 -11.58
N LYS A 189 4.85 2.99 -10.27
CA LYS A 189 3.72 2.44 -9.53
C LYS A 189 2.55 3.43 -9.49
N TYR A 190 1.34 2.89 -9.49
CA TYR A 190 0.13 3.66 -9.27
C TYR A 190 -0.03 3.97 -7.77
N ILE A 191 -0.04 5.25 -7.43
CA ILE A 191 -0.31 5.72 -6.06
C ILE A 191 -1.61 6.51 -6.09
N GLN A 192 -2.67 5.93 -5.53
CA GLN A 192 -3.95 6.62 -5.43
C GLN A 192 -3.85 7.78 -4.42
N LYS A 193 -4.01 9.01 -4.91
CA LYS A 193 -4.22 10.21 -4.08
C LYS A 193 -5.67 10.67 -4.26
N GLY A 194 -6.59 10.11 -3.49
CA GLY A 194 -8.02 10.44 -3.55
C GLY A 194 -8.93 9.24 -3.25
N SER A 195 -10.24 9.45 -3.33
CA SER A 195 -11.26 8.44 -3.01
C SER A 195 -11.75 7.62 -4.20
N SER A 196 -11.36 7.96 -5.43
CA SER A 196 -11.77 7.26 -6.66
C SER A 196 -10.57 6.91 -7.53
N ALA A 197 -10.62 5.79 -8.24
CA ALA A 197 -9.64 5.48 -9.27
C ALA A 197 -9.83 6.46 -10.45
N PRO A 198 -8.74 7.01 -11.03
CA PRO A 198 -8.83 7.84 -12.21
C PRO A 198 -9.32 7.01 -13.40
N PRO A 199 -10.01 7.63 -14.38
CA PRO A 199 -10.47 6.93 -15.58
C PRO A 199 -9.31 6.42 -16.44
N ASP A 200 -8.17 7.14 -16.44
CA ASP A 200 -6.93 6.72 -17.06
C ASP A 200 -5.82 6.66 -15.99
N ILE A 201 -5.44 5.43 -15.63
CA ILE A 201 -4.45 5.15 -14.60
C ILE A 201 -3.07 5.65 -15.04
N CYS A 202 -2.66 5.42 -16.30
CA CYS A 202 -1.30 5.75 -16.72
C CYS A 202 -1.12 7.24 -17.00
N ALA A 203 -2.14 7.94 -17.51
CA ALA A 203 -2.12 9.39 -17.57
C ALA A 203 -2.00 10.01 -16.16
N TYR A 204 -2.70 9.44 -15.17
CA TYR A 204 -2.59 9.89 -13.79
C TYR A 204 -1.25 9.57 -13.14
N VAL A 205 -0.64 8.42 -13.43
CA VAL A 205 0.74 8.13 -12.96
C VAL A 205 1.73 9.10 -13.60
N LYS A 206 1.57 9.40 -14.89
CA LYS A 206 2.44 10.33 -15.61
C LYS A 206 2.35 11.75 -15.04
N SER A 207 1.16 12.23 -14.66
CA SER A 207 1.00 13.57 -14.08
C SER A 207 1.63 13.75 -12.69
N GLN A 208 2.08 12.66 -12.06
CA GLN A 208 2.82 12.71 -10.79
C GLN A 208 4.33 12.75 -10.97
N LEU A 209 4.81 12.67 -12.21
CA LEU A 209 6.25 12.78 -12.48
C LEU A 209 6.68 14.25 -12.44
N PRO A 210 7.89 14.54 -11.94
CA PRO A 210 8.47 15.87 -12.10
C PRO A 210 8.67 16.15 -13.60
N ASP A 211 8.46 17.41 -14.00
CA ASP A 211 8.74 17.90 -15.35
C ASP A 211 10.21 17.77 -15.74
#